data_AF-A0A958PQZ7-F1
#
_entry.id   AF-A0A958PQZ7-F1
#
_cell.length_a   1.000
_cell.length_b   1.000
_cell.length_c   1.000
_cell.angle_alpha   90.00
_cell.angle_beta   90.00
_cell.angle_gamma   90.00
#
_symmetry.space_group_name_H-M   'P 1'
#
loop_
_entity.id
_entity.type
_entity.pdbx_description
1 polymer ?
#
loop_
_entity_poly.entity_id
_entity_poly.type
_entity_poly.pdbx_seq_one_letter_code
_entity_poly.pdbx_strand_id
1 'polypeptide(L)'
;MSSKYALECDQFQANRTVSSGGIEMKSKCVPSISAERDIWNLPTSELGSLKIIGIGEISHNSGGLHAAAGKAILELIKKAEVNTLLFEVPSGAVISINQKIQNGEKLVERDLEGLYSVWRSHQVLDFFNSLAKFNRETNRKVSVFGVDVRQPYYEASKVR
;
A
#
# COMPACT_ATOMS: atom_id res chain seq x y z
N MET A 1 25.71 -11.50 20.31
CA MET A 1 25.15 -12.55 19.43
C MET A 1 24.93 -11.92 18.08
N SER A 2 25.76 -12.28 17.10
CA SER A 2 25.70 -11.78 15.72
C SER A 2 24.65 -12.59 14.97
N SER A 3 23.56 -11.95 14.56
CA SER A 3 22.55 -12.59 13.74
C SER A 3 22.95 -12.51 12.27
N LYS A 4 23.26 -13.66 11.68
CA LYS A 4 23.27 -13.84 10.23
C LYS A 4 21.83 -13.79 9.74
N TYR A 5 21.38 -12.62 9.27
CA TYR A 5 20.15 -12.51 8.50
C TYR A 5 20.54 -12.35 7.03
N ALA A 6 20.28 -13.37 6.23
CA ALA A 6 20.44 -13.29 4.79
C ALA A 6 19.30 -12.44 4.23
N LEU A 7 19.64 -11.40 3.47
CA LEU A 7 18.72 -10.81 2.52
C LEU A 7 18.55 -11.84 1.40
N GLU A 8 17.36 -12.40 1.25
CA GLU A 8 17.07 -13.27 0.12
C GLU A 8 16.78 -12.39 -1.11
N CYS A 9 17.31 -12.79 -2.26
CA CYS A 9 17.13 -12.11 -3.53
C CYS A 9 16.05 -12.83 -4.33
N ASP A 10 14.78 -12.65 -3.98
CA ASP A 10 13.72 -13.42 -4.65
C ASP A 10 13.22 -12.79 -5.96
N GLN A 11 13.57 -11.53 -6.24
CA GLN A 11 13.04 -10.83 -7.40
C GLN A 11 14.11 -10.17 -8.28
N PHE A 12 14.11 -10.57 -9.55
CA PHE A 12 14.88 -9.97 -10.64
C PHE A 12 14.13 -8.74 -11.18
N GLN A 13 14.75 -7.56 -11.10
CA GLN A 13 14.34 -6.40 -11.89
C GLN A 13 15.35 -6.14 -13.00
N ALA A 14 14.90 -6.21 -14.25
CA ALA A 14 15.68 -5.85 -15.43
C ALA A 14 15.55 -4.35 -15.68
N ASN A 15 16.61 -3.58 -15.42
CA ASN A 15 16.68 -2.18 -15.86
C ASN A 15 17.27 -2.12 -17.27
N ARG A 16 16.52 -1.58 -18.23
CA ARG A 16 17.01 -1.27 -19.57
C ARG A 16 17.80 0.02 -19.54
N THR A 17 19.11 -0.06 -19.70
CA THR A 17 19.93 1.08 -20.12
C THR A 17 20.27 0.87 -21.59
N VAL A 18 19.75 1.73 -22.47
CA VAL A 18 20.10 1.68 -23.90
C VAL A 18 21.37 2.51 -24.07
N SER A 19 22.52 1.83 -24.10
CA SER A 19 23.74 2.39 -24.68
C SER A 19 24.00 1.69 -26.02
N SER A 20 24.60 2.45 -26.94
CA SER A 20 24.76 2.15 -28.37
C SER A 20 25.75 1.03 -28.71
N GLY A 21 25.70 -0.10 -28.02
CA GLY A 21 26.61 -1.22 -28.29
C GLY A 21 26.35 -2.56 -27.57
N GLY A 22 25.28 -2.70 -26.79
CA GLY A 22 24.95 -3.98 -26.16
C GLY A 22 24.00 -3.81 -24.97
N ILE A 23 23.12 -4.79 -24.77
CA ILE A 23 22.23 -4.84 -23.59
C ILE A 23 23.05 -5.37 -22.42
N GLU A 24 23.54 -4.48 -21.56
CA GLU A 24 24.11 -4.86 -20.27
C GLU A 24 22.96 -5.08 -19.27
N MET A 25 22.62 -6.34 -18.99
CA MET A 25 21.67 -6.67 -17.92
C MET A 25 22.35 -6.54 -16.56
N LYS A 26 22.20 -5.39 -15.90
CA LYS A 26 22.60 -5.24 -14.50
C LYS A 26 21.51 -5.79 -13.60
N SER A 27 21.74 -6.97 -13.02
CA SER A 27 20.89 -7.51 -11.96
C SER A 27 21.12 -6.70 -10.69
N LYS A 28 20.12 -5.92 -10.25
CA LYS A 28 20.12 -5.35 -8.91
C LYS A 28 19.23 -6.22 -8.04
N CYS A 29 19.82 -6.87 -7.04
CA CYS A 29 19.03 -7.58 -6.05
C CYS A 29 18.18 -6.57 -5.27
N VAL A 30 16.87 -6.79 -5.26
CA VAL A 30 15.94 -6.08 -4.38
C VAL A 30 15.84 -6.92 -3.12
N PRO A 31 16.18 -6.38 -1.94
CA PRO A 31 15.97 -7.08 -0.68
C PRO A 31 14.49 -7.45 -0.55
N SER A 32 14.15 -8.74 -0.56
CA SER A 32 12.83 -9.22 -0.14
C SER A 32 12.89 -9.64 1.32
N ILE A 33 11.85 -9.29 2.07
CA ILE A 33 11.59 -9.87 3.39
C ILE A 33 10.37 -10.75 3.19
N SER A 34 10.56 -12.07 3.18
CA SER A 34 9.45 -13.02 3.14
C SER A 34 8.73 -13.02 4.50
N ALA A 35 7.40 -13.05 4.45
CA ALA A 35 6.52 -12.90 5.62
C ALA A 35 6.48 -14.13 6.56
N GLU A 36 7.51 -14.99 6.55
CA GLU A 36 7.73 -15.92 7.67
C GLU A 36 8.08 -15.17 8.96
N ARG A 37 8.48 -13.89 8.84
CA ARG A 37 8.63 -12.98 9.96
C ARG A 37 7.31 -12.29 10.28
N ASP A 38 6.98 -12.30 11.57
CA ASP A 38 5.85 -11.54 12.09
C ASP A 38 6.10 -10.05 11.82
N ILE A 39 5.30 -9.45 10.92
CA ILE A 39 5.36 -8.04 10.50
C ILE A 39 5.45 -7.07 11.69
N TRP A 40 4.87 -7.48 12.82
CA TRP A 40 4.90 -6.74 14.08
C TRP A 40 6.30 -6.61 14.69
N ASN A 41 7.23 -7.53 14.36
CA ASN A 41 8.55 -7.66 14.97
C ASN A 41 9.70 -7.23 14.04
N LEU A 42 9.40 -6.66 12.86
CA LEU A 42 10.45 -6.13 11.99
C LEU A 42 11.14 -4.92 12.65
N PRO A 43 12.49 -4.89 12.73
CA PRO A 43 13.22 -3.75 13.28
C PRO A 43 12.96 -2.49 12.48
N THR A 44 12.80 -1.35 13.16
CA THR A 44 12.65 -0.03 12.51
C THR A 44 13.84 0.33 11.63
N SER A 45 15.04 -0.12 11.99
CA SER A 45 16.26 0.05 11.18
C SER A 45 16.19 -0.65 9.83
N GLU A 46 15.56 -1.83 9.76
CA GLU A 46 15.36 -2.56 8.51
C GLU A 46 14.27 -1.88 7.66
N LEU A 47 13.13 -1.56 8.27
CA LEU A 47 11.99 -0.92 7.61
C LEU A 47 12.33 0.48 7.08
N GLY A 48 13.07 1.29 7.83
CA GLY A 48 13.43 2.66 7.44
C GLY A 48 14.37 2.74 6.23
N SER A 49 15.03 1.63 5.87
CA SER A 49 15.88 1.56 4.67
C SER A 49 15.09 1.25 3.38
N LEU A 50 13.86 0.75 3.52
CA LEU A 50 13.01 0.36 2.40
C LEU A 50 12.32 1.59 1.80
N LYS A 51 12.38 1.72 0.47
CA LYS A 51 11.67 2.79 -0.25
C LYS A 51 10.23 2.45 -0.59
N ILE A 52 9.95 1.16 -0.76
CA ILE A 52 8.66 0.63 -1.19
C ILE A 52 8.40 -0.65 -0.40
N ILE A 53 7.20 -0.76 0.16
CA ILE A 53 6.73 -1.96 0.86
C ILE A 53 5.48 -2.45 0.13
N GLY A 54 5.57 -3.63 -0.46
CA GLY A 54 4.43 -4.28 -1.11
C GLY A 54 3.69 -5.18 -0.12
N ILE A 55 2.37 -5.06 -0.07
CA ILE A 55 1.52 -5.90 0.78
C ILE A 55 0.44 -6.50 -0.12
N GLY A 56 0.49 -7.82 -0.29
CA GLY A 56 -0.51 -8.57 -1.04
C GLY A 56 -1.53 -9.23 -0.12
N GLU A 57 -2.69 -9.56 -0.67
CA GLU A 57 -3.70 -10.39 -0.01
C GLU A 57 -3.80 -11.74 -0.73
N ILE A 58 -4.04 -12.82 0.03
CA ILE A 58 -4.19 -14.17 -0.53
C ILE A 58 -5.49 -14.26 -1.37
N SER A 59 -6.53 -13.52 -0.98
CA SER A 59 -7.80 -13.46 -1.70
C SER A 59 -8.59 -12.19 -1.36
N HIS A 60 -9.37 -11.68 -2.31
CA HIS A 60 -10.25 -10.50 -2.12
C HIS A 60 -11.58 -10.82 -1.40
N ASN A 61 -11.70 -11.96 -0.72
CA ASN A 61 -12.99 -12.48 -0.25
C ASN A 61 -13.08 -12.75 1.26
N SER A 62 -12.13 -12.27 2.06
CA SER A 62 -12.05 -12.58 3.48
C SER A 62 -12.20 -11.33 4.36
N GLY A 63 -13.43 -11.03 4.78
CA GLY A 63 -13.76 -9.93 5.69
C GLY A 63 -12.90 -9.86 6.97
N GLY A 64 -12.34 -10.98 7.42
CA GLY A 64 -11.42 -11.04 8.57
C GLY A 64 -9.97 -10.63 8.26
N LEU A 65 -9.47 -10.89 7.05
CA LEU A 65 -8.10 -10.51 6.66
C LEU A 65 -7.96 -8.98 6.55
N HIS A 66 -9.00 -8.29 6.08
CA HIS A 66 -8.96 -6.84 5.86
C HIS A 66 -8.75 -6.03 7.14
N ALA A 67 -9.30 -6.46 8.29
CA ALA A 67 -9.10 -5.75 9.56
C ALA A 67 -7.67 -5.90 10.10
N ALA A 68 -7.12 -7.12 10.04
CA ALA A 68 -5.75 -7.39 10.46
C ALA A 68 -4.74 -6.72 9.53
N ALA A 69 -4.96 -6.80 8.21
CA ALA A 69 -4.16 -6.13 7.20
C ALA A 69 -4.17 -4.60 7.40
N GLY A 70 -5.35 -4.00 7.60
CA GLY A 70 -5.47 -2.55 7.87
C GLY A 70 -4.66 -2.10 9.09
N LYS A 71 -4.70 -2.86 10.19
CA LYS A 71 -3.88 -2.59 11.38
C LYS A 71 -2.38 -2.73 11.10
N ALA A 72 -1.99 -3.78 10.36
CA ALA A 72 -0.59 -4.03 10.02
C ALA A 72 -0.03 -2.93 9.11
N ILE A 73 -0.79 -2.51 8.11
CA ILE A 73 -0.48 -1.37 7.24
C ILE A 73 -0.30 -0.10 8.08
N LEU A 74 -1.20 0.18 9.02
CA LEU A 74 -1.11 1.37 9.87
C LEU A 74 0.14 1.34 10.76
N GLU A 75 0.51 0.19 11.32
CA GLU A 75 1.75 0.07 12.10
C GLU A 75 3.01 0.21 11.23
N LEU A 76 3.00 -0.33 10.01
CA LEU A 76 4.08 -0.10 9.05
C LEU A 76 4.20 1.39 8.69
N ILE A 77 3.07 2.06 8.48
CA ILE A 77 3.05 3.49 8.20
C ILE A 77 3.76 4.28 9.30
N LYS A 78 3.51 3.91 10.57
CA LYS A 78 4.14 4.55 11.72
C LYS A 78 5.62 4.22 11.81
N LYS A 79 6.00 2.94 11.72
CA LYS A 79 7.37 2.44 11.94
C LYS A 79 8.34 2.74 10.80
N ALA A 80 7.89 2.59 9.56
CA ALA A 80 8.70 2.77 8.36
C ALA A 80 8.64 4.22 7.82
N GLU A 81 7.96 5.11 8.54
CA GLU A 81 7.80 6.51 8.19
C GLU A 81 7.29 6.78 6.76
N VAL A 82 6.50 5.87 6.20
CA VAL A 82 5.94 6.03 4.85
C VAL A 82 4.93 7.18 4.81
N ASN A 83 4.93 7.94 3.72
CA ASN A 83 4.06 9.09 3.51
C ASN A 83 3.09 8.88 2.33
N THR A 84 3.14 7.72 1.68
CA THR A 84 2.37 7.40 0.48
C THR A 84 1.81 5.99 0.60
N LEU A 85 0.51 5.85 0.37
CA LEU A 85 -0.21 4.59 0.25
C LEU A 85 -0.72 4.44 -1.19
N LEU A 86 -0.28 3.38 -1.86
CA LEU A 86 -0.80 2.98 -3.17
C LEU A 86 -1.86 1.88 -2.94
N PHE A 87 -3.08 2.11 -3.41
CA PHE A 87 -4.23 1.23 -3.17
C PHE A 87 -4.77 0.67 -4.49
N GLU A 88 -5.12 -0.62 -4.52
CA GLU A 88 -5.53 -1.33 -5.73
C GLU A 88 -6.99 -1.00 -6.13
N VAL A 89 -7.18 0.25 -6.53
CA VAL A 89 -8.45 0.84 -6.96
C VAL A 89 -8.21 1.89 -8.04
N PRO A 90 -9.25 2.26 -8.82
CA PRO A 90 -9.14 3.35 -9.78
C PRO A 90 -8.60 4.62 -9.14
N SER A 91 -7.71 5.33 -9.83
CA SER A 91 -7.11 6.58 -9.32
C SER A 91 -8.19 7.60 -8.95
N GLY A 92 -9.22 7.76 -9.78
CA GLY A 92 -10.34 8.66 -9.52
C GLY A 92 -11.17 8.29 -8.28
N ALA A 93 -11.21 7.01 -7.90
CA ALA A 93 -12.04 6.53 -6.81
C ALA A 93 -11.53 6.97 -5.42
N VAL A 94 -10.25 7.32 -5.29
CA VAL A 94 -9.65 7.72 -4.02
C VAL A 94 -9.36 9.21 -3.91
N ILE A 95 -9.65 10.02 -4.93
CA ILE A 95 -9.37 11.47 -4.89
C ILE A 95 -10.13 12.12 -3.73
N SER A 96 -11.43 11.88 -3.63
CA SER A 96 -12.29 12.43 -2.57
C SER A 96 -11.90 11.88 -1.18
N ILE A 97 -11.59 10.59 -1.09
CA ILE A 97 -11.10 9.92 0.11
C ILE A 97 -9.80 10.59 0.59
N ASN A 98 -8.82 10.77 -0.30
CA ASN A 98 -7.55 11.38 0.04
C ASN A 98 -7.72 12.83 0.52
N GLN A 99 -8.56 13.63 -0.14
CA GLN A 99 -8.85 15.01 0.29
C GLN A 99 -9.36 15.06 1.75
N LYS A 100 -10.35 14.22 2.07
CA LYS A 100 -10.88 14.10 3.45
C LYS A 100 -9.81 13.66 4.45
N ILE A 101 -9.02 12.65 4.09
CA ILE A 101 -7.92 12.13 4.93
C ILE A 101 -6.85 13.19 5.17
N GLN A 102 -6.49 14.02 4.17
CA GLN A 102 -5.52 15.11 4.35
C GLN A 102 -6.03 16.15 5.35
N ASN A 103 -7.32 16.46 5.32
CA ASN A 103 -7.98 17.39 6.23
C ASN A 103 -8.26 16.80 7.63
N GLY A 104 -8.01 15.49 7.82
CA GLY A 104 -8.33 14.81 9.08
C GLY A 104 -9.83 14.61 9.31
N GLU A 105 -10.63 14.66 8.25
CA GLU A 105 -12.07 14.47 8.27
C GLU A 105 -12.43 12.99 8.44
N LYS A 106 -13.50 12.72 9.19
CA LYS A 106 -14.04 11.37 9.33
C LYS A 106 -14.81 11.00 8.07
N LEU A 107 -14.51 9.83 7.50
CA LEU A 107 -15.22 9.24 6.39
C LEU A 107 -16.47 8.50 6.86
N VAL A 108 -17.46 8.44 5.98
CA VAL A 108 -18.69 7.64 6.10
C VAL A 108 -18.76 6.61 4.97
N GLU A 109 -19.67 5.63 5.08
CA GLU A 109 -19.79 4.53 4.11
C GLU A 109 -19.97 5.00 2.66
N ARG A 110 -20.72 6.09 2.45
CA ARG A 110 -20.91 6.72 1.13
C ARG A 110 -19.59 7.16 0.48
N ASP A 111 -18.57 7.49 1.27
CA ASP A 111 -17.27 7.88 0.74
C ASP A 111 -16.55 6.72 0.03
N LEU A 112 -16.96 5.48 0.29
CA LEU A 112 -16.40 4.29 -0.36
C LEU A 112 -17.14 3.89 -1.65
N GLU A 113 -18.23 4.57 -2.03
CA GLU A 113 -19.05 4.21 -3.20
C GLU A 113 -18.27 4.24 -4.53
N GLY A 114 -17.16 4.99 -4.59
CA GLY A 114 -16.26 5.00 -5.74
C GLY A 114 -15.37 3.76 -5.86
N LEU A 115 -15.14 3.03 -4.78
CA LEU A 115 -14.24 1.87 -4.75
C LEU A 115 -14.90 0.63 -5.37
N TYR A 116 -14.13 -0.40 -5.68
CA TYR A 116 -14.68 -1.72 -6.01
C TYR A 116 -15.50 -2.28 -4.85
N SER A 117 -16.53 -3.08 -5.14
CA SER A 117 -17.44 -3.64 -4.14
C SER A 117 -16.72 -4.40 -3.02
N VAL A 118 -15.63 -5.10 -3.34
CA VAL A 118 -14.79 -5.81 -2.36
C VAL A 118 -14.16 -4.88 -1.31
N TRP A 119 -13.97 -3.60 -1.65
CA TRP A 119 -13.40 -2.58 -0.76
C TRP A 119 -14.47 -1.75 -0.03
N ARG A 120 -15.77 -1.99 -0.26
CA ARG A 120 -16.88 -1.27 0.38
C ARG A 120 -17.29 -1.95 1.68
N SER A 121 -16.40 -1.93 2.66
CA SER A 121 -16.61 -2.59 3.95
C SER A 121 -16.33 -1.67 5.13
N HIS A 122 -16.89 -1.99 6.30
CA HIS A 122 -16.62 -1.26 7.54
C HIS A 122 -15.13 -1.32 7.92
N GLN A 123 -14.44 -2.42 7.61
CA GLN A 123 -13.01 -2.58 7.88
C GLN A 123 -12.16 -1.60 7.07
N VAL A 124 -12.49 -1.40 5.79
CA VAL A 124 -11.82 -0.42 4.93
C VAL A 124 -12.16 1.00 5.40
N LEU A 125 -13.41 1.25 5.79
CA LEU A 125 -13.82 2.53 6.37
C LEU A 125 -13.05 2.86 7.65
N ASP A 126 -12.91 1.91 8.56
CA ASP A 126 -12.17 2.04 9.82
C ASP A 126 -10.68 2.27 9.58
N PHE A 127 -10.12 1.61 8.55
CA PHE A 127 -8.75 1.85 8.12
C PHE A 127 -8.55 3.30 7.65
N PHE A 128 -9.38 3.79 6.73
CA PHE A 128 -9.27 5.18 6.26
C PHE A 128 -9.53 6.20 7.37
N ASN A 129 -10.46 5.92 8.29
CA ASN A 129 -10.70 6.76 9.47
C ASN A 129 -9.50 6.76 10.43
N SER A 130 -8.82 5.63 10.60
CA SER A 130 -7.58 5.56 11.37
C SER A 130 -6.45 6.36 10.72
N LEU A 131 -6.40 6.38 9.39
CA LEU A 131 -5.43 7.16 8.62
C LEU A 131 -5.73 8.67 8.68
N ALA A 132 -7.00 9.07 8.57
CA ALA A 132 -7.42 10.45 8.75
C ALA A 132 -7.07 10.95 10.17
N LYS A 133 -7.31 10.11 11.19
CA LYS A 133 -6.92 10.39 12.57
C LYS A 133 -5.40 10.57 12.69
N PHE A 134 -4.61 9.67 12.12
CA PHE A 134 -3.15 9.77 12.11
C PHE A 134 -2.67 11.08 11.47
N ASN A 135 -3.22 11.44 10.30
CA ASN A 135 -2.90 12.70 9.64
C ASN A 135 -3.29 13.90 10.50
N ARG A 136 -4.43 13.88 11.18
CA ARG A 136 -4.87 14.97 12.05
C ARG A 136 -3.95 15.17 13.27
N GLU A 137 -3.51 14.07 13.87
CA GLU A 137 -2.80 14.07 15.16
C GLU A 137 -1.29 14.18 15.03
N THR A 138 -0.75 14.17 13.81
CA THR A 138 0.69 14.25 13.56
C THR A 138 1.03 15.29 12.50
N ASN A 139 2.28 15.77 12.54
CA ASN A 139 2.82 16.67 11.50
C ASN A 139 3.16 15.92 10.20
N ARG A 140 3.17 14.59 10.22
CA ARG A 140 3.51 13.74 9.09
C ARG A 140 2.22 13.28 8.43
N LYS A 141 2.08 13.54 7.13
CA LYS A 141 0.89 13.17 6.37
C LYS A 141 1.15 11.95 5.51
N VAL A 142 0.13 11.11 5.37
CA VAL A 142 0.08 10.02 4.41
C VAL A 142 -0.94 10.36 3.35
N SER A 143 -0.51 10.33 2.08
CA SER A 143 -1.38 10.49 0.91
C SER A 143 -1.78 9.14 0.34
N VAL A 144 -3.01 9.05 -0.16
CA VAL A 144 -3.57 7.84 -0.76
C VAL A 144 -3.74 8.04 -2.27
N PHE A 145 -3.26 7.09 -3.06
CA PHE A 145 -3.40 7.08 -4.51
C PHE A 145 -3.91 5.72 -4.99
N GLY A 146 -4.78 5.74 -6.01
CA GLY A 146 -5.26 4.54 -6.69
C GLY A 146 -4.31 4.22 -7.84
N VAL A 147 -3.92 2.96 -7.97
CA VAL A 147 -2.98 2.51 -9.01
C VAL A 147 -3.60 1.62 -10.07
N ASP A 148 -4.91 1.33 -9.97
CA ASP A 148 -5.58 0.49 -10.95
C ASP A 148 -5.98 1.29 -12.19
N VAL A 149 -5.51 0.84 -13.35
CA VAL A 149 -5.77 1.44 -14.67
C VAL A 149 -7.05 0.92 -15.33
N ARG A 150 -7.78 -0.01 -14.70
CA ARG A 150 -9.04 -0.56 -15.23
C ARG A 150 -10.22 0.43 -15.20
N GLN A 151 -10.01 1.65 -14.72
CA GLN A 151 -11.06 2.68 -14.58
C GLN A 151 -11.92 2.88 -15.84
N PRO A 152 -11.36 3.01 -17.06
CA PRO A 152 -12.19 3.23 -18.25
C PRO A 152 -13.13 2.04 -18.57
N TYR A 153 -12.66 0.82 -18.34
CA TYR A 153 -13.47 -0.39 -18.56
C TYR A 153 -14.58 -0.53 -17.51
N TYR A 154 -14.25 -0.24 -16.24
CA TYR A 154 -15.22 -0.31 -15.15
C TYR A 154 -16.33 0.73 -15.31
N GLU A 155 -16.01 1.98 -15.64
CA GLU A 155 -17.02 3.02 -15.86
C GLU A 155 -17.87 2.74 -17.11
N ALA A 156 -17.27 2.27 -18.21
CA ALA A 156 -18.02 1.87 -19.41
C ALA A 156 -19.04 0.73 -19.14
N SER A 157 -18.75 -0.15 -18.17
CA SER A 157 -19.65 -1.27 -17.82
C SER A 157 -20.90 -0.85 -17.06
N LYS A 158 -20.94 0.36 -16.48
CA LYS A 158 -22.07 0.87 -15.68
C LYS A 158 -23.11 1.65 -16.49
N VAL A 159 -22.83 1.99 -17.75
CA VAL A 159 -23.72 2.80 -18.62
C VAL A 159 -24.64 1.88 -19.46
N ARG A 160 -25.24 0.87 -18.83
CA ARG A 160 -26.19 -0.04 -19.49
C ARG A 160 -27.62 0.17 -19.00
#